data_AF-A0AAQ3RCT3-F1
#
_entry.id   AF-A0AAQ3RCT3-F1
#
_cell.length_a   1.000
_cell.length_b   1.000
_cell.length_c   1.000
_cell.angle_alpha   90.00
_cell.angle_beta   90.00
_cell.angle_gamma   90.00
#
_symmetry.space_group_name_H-M   'P 1'
#
loop_
_entity.id
_entity.type
_entity.pdbx_description
1 polymer ?
#
loop_
_entity_poly.entity_id
_entity_poly.type
_entity_poly.pdbx_seq_one_letter_code
_entity_poly.pdbx_strand_id
1 'polypeptide(L)'
;MATFNKNLCLMLLCFMMSLSVTFNIVLSNVAPAPSNWLGPVSPSYESYLANCASNLDPICGRDIYFAVFYGNTTVIEDCCDELVSDVGKVCHDDMTKFVLTKTKFKSSDVEILERSQKVWNDCVVTVSLGLMVKTGVSREIPEASGRIYDEKNDAERPLSSYEEYLQHCAAKLYPNCGSNIFSAIFFGNETVTCDCCEKLVNDVGKRCHDDMTKFILQRPDYRTKKNQILCRSDSVWNDCFSLENPPLQPIAAPFSDSVALQSDLFM
;
A
#
# COMPACT_ATOMS: atom_id res chain seq x y z
N MET A 1 -51.74 -2.60 12.11
CA MET A 1 -51.34 -3.92 11.58
C MET A 1 -51.30 -3.83 10.07
N ALA A 2 -50.12 -3.64 9.47
CA ALA A 2 -49.97 -3.60 8.03
C ALA A 2 -49.51 -4.98 7.55
N THR A 3 -50.34 -5.66 6.77
CA THR A 3 -50.02 -6.92 6.10
C THR A 3 -49.00 -6.66 5.00
N PHE A 4 -47.77 -7.10 5.22
CA PHE A 4 -46.71 -7.06 4.21
C PHE A 4 -47.08 -8.00 3.05
N ASN A 5 -47.25 -7.44 1.86
CA ASN A 5 -47.65 -8.18 0.66
C ASN A 5 -46.51 -9.11 0.22
N LYS A 6 -46.71 -10.42 0.34
CA LYS A 6 -45.70 -11.46 0.02
C LYS A 6 -45.17 -11.38 -1.42
N ASN A 7 -45.91 -10.73 -2.33
CA ASN A 7 -45.47 -10.52 -3.72
C ASN A 7 -44.36 -9.47 -3.84
N LEU A 8 -44.27 -8.49 -2.93
CA LEU A 8 -43.24 -7.44 -2.98
C LEU A 8 -41.86 -7.98 -2.55
N CYS A 9 -41.84 -8.92 -1.60
CA CYS A 9 -40.62 -9.57 -1.15
C CYS A 9 -40.08 -10.55 -2.22
N LEU A 10 -40.98 -11.26 -2.94
CA LEU A 10 -40.61 -12.14 -4.04
C LEU A 10 -40.05 -11.37 -5.25
N MET A 11 -40.62 -10.21 -5.58
CA MET A 11 -40.13 -9.35 -6.67
C MET A 11 -38.74 -8.74 -6.37
N LEU A 12 -38.48 -8.35 -5.12
CA LEU A 12 -37.16 -7.87 -4.68
C LEU A 12 -36.11 -9.00 -4.69
N LEU A 13 -36.48 -10.21 -4.28
CA LEU A 13 -35.60 -11.39 -4.37
C LEU A 13 -35.31 -11.78 -5.82
N CYS A 14 -36.30 -11.68 -6.72
CA CYS A 14 -36.09 -11.92 -8.15
C CYS A 14 -35.16 -10.87 -8.78
N PHE A 15 -35.27 -9.59 -8.40
CA PHE A 15 -34.45 -8.50 -8.95
C PHE A 15 -32.96 -8.65 -8.57
N MET A 16 -32.68 -9.11 -7.35
CA MET A 16 -31.31 -9.38 -6.86
C MET A 16 -30.69 -10.65 -7.47
N MET A 17 -31.51 -11.64 -7.83
CA MET A 17 -31.06 -12.85 -8.53
C MET A 17 -30.88 -12.63 -10.04
N SER A 18 -31.56 -11.64 -10.64
CA SER A 18 -31.38 -11.27 -12.05
C SER A 18 -30.18 -10.35 -12.30
N LEU A 19 -29.78 -9.52 -11.33
CA LEU A 19 -28.56 -8.69 -11.46
C LEU A 19 -27.25 -9.50 -11.34
N SER A 20 -27.32 -10.72 -10.81
CA SER A 20 -26.17 -11.63 -10.69
C SER A 20 -25.93 -12.49 -11.93
N VAL A 21 -26.76 -12.35 -12.98
CA VAL A 21 -26.63 -13.10 -14.24
C VAL A 21 -26.77 -12.18 -15.44
N THR A 22 -25.79 -11.30 -15.65
CA THR A 22 -25.26 -10.90 -16.97
C THR A 22 -24.27 -9.74 -16.77
N PHE A 23 -22.97 -10.02 -16.82
CA PHE A 23 -21.92 -9.23 -17.50
C PHE A 23 -20.60 -10.00 -17.36
N ASN A 24 -20.50 -11.09 -18.10
CA ASN A 24 -19.24 -11.76 -18.42
C ASN A 24 -19.18 -11.94 -19.93
N ILE A 25 -18.97 -10.85 -20.69
CA ILE A 25 -18.33 -10.90 -22.01
C ILE A 25 -17.60 -9.57 -22.26
N VAL A 26 -16.36 -9.46 -21.77
CA VAL A 26 -15.29 -8.84 -22.56
C VAL A 26 -14.15 -9.85 -22.55
N LEU A 27 -13.79 -10.28 -23.75
CA LEU A 27 -12.85 -11.34 -24.04
C LEU A 27 -11.42 -10.84 -23.76
N SER A 28 -10.82 -11.24 -22.64
CA SER A 28 -9.36 -11.19 -22.45
C SER A 28 -8.87 -12.59 -22.13
N ASN A 29 -8.14 -13.17 -23.08
CA ASN A 29 -7.47 -14.46 -22.95
C ASN A 29 -6.36 -14.37 -21.90
N VAL A 30 -6.68 -14.55 -20.62
CA VAL A 30 -5.69 -14.87 -19.59
C VAL A 30 -6.29 -15.91 -18.65
N ALA A 31 -5.57 -17.01 -18.47
CA ALA A 31 -6.01 -18.14 -17.66
C ALA A 31 -6.29 -17.72 -16.20
N PRO A 32 -7.38 -18.21 -15.57
CA PRO A 32 -7.62 -17.93 -14.17
C PRO A 32 -6.57 -18.66 -13.32
N ALA A 33 -5.78 -17.91 -12.56
CA ALA A 33 -4.99 -18.49 -11.48
C ALA A 33 -5.94 -18.87 -10.33
N PRO A 34 -5.71 -20.00 -9.62
CA PRO A 34 -6.66 -20.49 -8.63
C PRO A 34 -6.61 -19.64 -7.36
N SER A 35 -7.78 -19.42 -6.77
CA SER A 35 -8.04 -18.64 -5.54
C SER A 35 -7.32 -19.13 -4.26
N ASN A 36 -6.54 -20.22 -4.35
CA ASN A 36 -5.87 -20.91 -3.23
C ASN A 36 -4.38 -21.24 -3.50
N TRP A 37 -3.69 -20.51 -4.36
CA TRP A 37 -2.31 -20.87 -4.73
C TRP A 37 -1.25 -20.35 -3.74
N LEU A 38 -0.51 -21.27 -3.11
CA LEU A 38 0.63 -21.02 -2.20
C LEU A 38 2.01 -21.23 -2.88
N GLY A 39 2.05 -21.29 -4.21
CA GLY A 39 3.28 -21.53 -4.98
C GLY A 39 4.09 -20.25 -5.30
N PRO A 40 5.27 -20.41 -5.93
CA PRO A 40 6.13 -19.29 -6.31
C PRO A 40 5.48 -18.41 -7.38
N VAL A 41 5.04 -17.22 -6.95
CA VAL A 41 4.43 -16.14 -7.73
C VAL A 41 5.03 -16.03 -9.13
N SER A 42 4.22 -16.28 -10.16
CA SER A 42 4.66 -16.15 -11.56
C SER A 42 4.68 -14.68 -11.99
N PRO A 43 5.54 -14.29 -12.95
CA PRO A 43 5.55 -12.93 -13.50
C PRO A 43 4.18 -12.48 -14.05
N SER A 44 3.37 -13.42 -14.55
CA SER A 44 2.00 -13.16 -15.00
C SER A 44 1.06 -12.80 -13.85
N TYR A 45 1.25 -13.39 -12.66
CA TYR A 45 0.42 -13.07 -11.50
C TYR A 45 0.79 -11.72 -10.88
N GLU A 46 2.08 -11.37 -10.84
CA GLU A 46 2.49 -10.01 -10.42
C GLU A 46 1.98 -8.94 -11.39
N SER A 47 2.00 -9.20 -12.70
CA SER A 47 1.41 -8.29 -13.69
C SER A 47 -0.10 -8.13 -13.52
N TYR A 48 -0.81 -9.19 -13.15
CA TYR A 48 -2.24 -9.12 -12.81
C TYR A 48 -2.49 -8.24 -11.59
N LEU A 49 -1.72 -8.44 -10.51
CA LEU A 49 -1.85 -7.64 -9.30
C LEU A 49 -1.46 -6.17 -9.53
N ALA A 50 -0.47 -5.91 -10.38
CA ALA A 50 -0.10 -4.55 -10.78
C ALA A 50 -1.24 -3.87 -11.57
N ASN A 51 -1.94 -4.62 -12.42
CA ASN A 51 -3.12 -4.11 -13.12
C ASN A 51 -4.25 -3.78 -12.14
N CYS A 52 -4.55 -4.68 -11.18
CA CYS A 52 -5.48 -4.40 -10.09
C CYS A 52 -5.14 -3.10 -9.35
N ALA A 53 -3.87 -2.92 -8.97
CA ALA A 53 -3.41 -1.75 -8.25
C ALA A 53 -3.42 -0.46 -9.10
N SER A 54 -3.30 -0.57 -10.43
CA SER A 54 -3.28 0.59 -11.34
C SER A 54 -4.63 1.28 -11.48
N ASN A 55 -5.72 0.65 -11.03
CA ASN A 55 -7.06 1.24 -10.95
C ASN A 55 -7.29 2.04 -9.65
N LEU A 56 -6.27 2.20 -8.81
CA LEU A 56 -6.33 3.07 -7.63
C LEU A 56 -5.43 4.28 -7.82
N ASP A 57 -5.93 5.45 -7.42
CA ASP A 57 -5.08 6.60 -7.16
C ASP A 57 -4.05 6.22 -6.07
N PRO A 58 -2.79 6.68 -6.17
CA PRO A 58 -1.76 6.38 -5.17
C PRO A 58 -2.10 6.78 -3.73
N ILE A 59 -2.94 7.80 -3.53
CA ILE A 59 -3.48 8.19 -2.23
C ILE A 59 -4.48 7.12 -1.76
N CYS A 60 -5.41 6.72 -2.62
CA CYS A 60 -6.38 5.67 -2.30
C CYS A 60 -5.74 4.32 -2.01
N GLY A 61 -4.78 3.89 -2.83
CA GLY A 61 -4.02 2.67 -2.58
C GLY A 61 -3.31 2.67 -1.22
N ARG A 62 -2.76 3.83 -0.82
CA ARG A 62 -2.13 4.00 0.50
C ARG A 62 -3.14 3.89 1.62
N ASP A 63 -4.26 4.58 1.52
CA ASP A 63 -5.27 4.63 2.58
C ASP A 63 -5.92 3.27 2.80
N ILE A 64 -6.25 2.56 1.72
CA ILE A 64 -6.77 1.18 1.76
C ILE A 64 -5.75 0.25 2.39
N TYR A 65 -4.47 0.34 1.99
CA TYR A 65 -3.41 -0.47 2.59
C TYR A 65 -3.28 -0.24 4.10
N PHE A 66 -3.30 1.02 4.57
CA PHE A 66 -3.23 1.30 6.00
C PHE A 66 -4.48 0.82 6.75
N ALA A 67 -5.66 0.99 6.16
CA ALA A 67 -6.92 0.54 6.75
C ALA A 67 -6.93 -0.98 6.95
N VAL A 68 -6.51 -1.75 5.95
CA VAL A 68 -6.50 -3.21 6.00
C VAL A 68 -5.41 -3.74 6.94
N PHE A 69 -4.17 -3.33 6.73
CA PHE A 69 -3.01 -3.98 7.37
C PHE A 69 -2.71 -3.43 8.77
N TYR A 70 -3.16 -2.22 9.10
CA TYR A 70 -2.89 -1.57 10.38
C TYR A 70 -4.15 -1.19 11.16
N GLY A 71 -5.32 -1.14 10.52
CA GLY A 71 -6.61 -0.92 11.21
C GLY A 71 -6.79 0.46 11.82
N ASN A 72 -6.01 1.45 11.40
CA ASN A 72 -5.91 2.77 12.07
C ASN A 72 -6.48 3.94 11.26
N THR A 73 -7.06 3.68 10.08
CA THR A 73 -7.64 4.72 9.22
C THR A 73 -8.96 4.24 8.63
N THR A 74 -9.89 5.18 8.46
CA THR A 74 -11.08 5.01 7.63
C THR A 74 -10.72 5.31 6.19
N VAL A 75 -11.26 4.54 5.24
CA VAL A 75 -11.11 4.83 3.81
C VAL A 75 -12.10 5.93 3.45
N ILE A 76 -11.63 6.98 2.77
CA ILE A 76 -12.48 8.10 2.34
C ILE A 76 -13.43 7.66 1.20
N GLU A 77 -14.56 8.37 1.04
CA GLU A 77 -15.62 8.01 0.09
C GLU A 77 -15.11 7.84 -1.34
N ASP A 78 -14.33 8.80 -1.85
CA ASP A 78 -13.76 8.74 -3.21
C ASP A 78 -12.90 7.49 -3.42
N CYS A 79 -12.10 7.12 -2.41
CA CYS A 79 -11.29 5.89 -2.47
C CYS A 79 -12.14 4.61 -2.33
N CYS A 80 -13.30 4.68 -1.70
CA CYS A 80 -14.26 3.59 -1.70
C CYS A 80 -14.94 3.43 -3.07
N ASP A 81 -15.20 4.52 -3.79
CA ASP A 81 -15.71 4.48 -5.17
C ASP A 81 -14.72 3.75 -6.09
N GLU A 82 -13.44 4.11 -6.08
CA GLU A 82 -12.39 3.44 -6.88
C GLU A 82 -12.23 1.96 -6.47
N LEU A 83 -12.17 1.67 -5.17
CA LEU A 83 -12.01 0.31 -4.66
C LEU A 83 -13.18 -0.60 -5.09
N VAL A 84 -14.42 -0.10 -5.01
CA VAL A 84 -15.61 -0.91 -5.31
C VAL A 84 -15.86 -1.00 -6.81
N SER A 85 -15.71 0.12 -7.53
CA SER A 85 -16.14 0.24 -8.93
C SER A 85 -15.04 -0.13 -9.92
N ASP A 86 -13.79 0.26 -9.64
CA ASP A 86 -12.68 0.14 -10.60
C ASP A 86 -11.75 -1.03 -10.27
N VAL A 87 -11.47 -1.27 -8.99
CA VAL A 87 -10.65 -2.41 -8.54
C VAL A 87 -11.49 -3.68 -8.46
N GLY A 88 -12.59 -3.64 -7.71
CA GLY A 88 -13.46 -4.78 -7.50
C GLY A 88 -12.95 -5.78 -6.44
N LYS A 89 -13.87 -6.63 -5.96
CA LYS A 89 -13.67 -7.52 -4.80
C LYS A 89 -12.49 -8.47 -4.98
N VAL A 90 -12.41 -9.08 -6.17
CA VAL A 90 -11.44 -10.14 -6.47
C VAL A 90 -10.03 -9.56 -6.45
N CYS A 91 -9.80 -8.42 -7.11
CA CYS A 91 -8.53 -7.71 -7.07
C CYS A 91 -8.15 -7.31 -5.64
N HIS A 92 -9.08 -6.74 -4.87
CA HIS A 92 -8.84 -6.37 -3.46
C HIS A 92 -8.41 -7.57 -2.60
N ASP A 93 -9.12 -8.70 -2.72
CA ASP A 93 -8.81 -9.92 -1.98
C ASP A 93 -7.47 -10.53 -2.40
N ASP A 94 -7.18 -10.58 -3.70
CA ASP A 94 -5.95 -11.17 -4.22
C ASP A 94 -4.73 -10.31 -3.90
N MET A 95 -4.84 -8.99 -3.98
CA MET A 95 -3.81 -8.06 -3.49
C MET A 95 -3.58 -8.23 -1.99
N THR A 96 -4.65 -8.32 -1.19
CA THR A 96 -4.54 -8.56 0.26
C THR A 96 -3.79 -9.87 0.55
N LYS A 97 -4.24 -10.98 -0.06
CA LYS A 97 -3.62 -12.30 0.11
C LYS A 97 -2.15 -12.29 -0.32
N PHE A 98 -1.83 -11.64 -1.45
CA PHE A 98 -0.46 -11.53 -1.91
C PHE A 98 0.44 -10.83 -0.89
N VAL A 99 -0.02 -9.72 -0.30
CA VAL A 99 0.73 -9.02 0.76
C VAL A 99 0.89 -9.90 2.00
N LEU A 100 -0.12 -10.71 2.36
CA LEU A 100 -0.02 -11.68 3.47
C LEU A 100 1.02 -12.79 3.22
N THR A 101 1.27 -13.17 1.96
CA THR A 101 2.36 -14.11 1.65
C THR A 101 3.75 -13.56 1.99
N LYS A 102 3.88 -12.22 2.10
CA LYS A 102 5.11 -11.59 2.59
C LYS A 102 5.19 -11.87 4.09
N THR A 103 6.34 -12.38 4.54
CA THR A 103 6.59 -12.99 5.85
C THR A 103 6.25 -12.14 7.09
N LYS A 104 5.89 -10.87 6.91
CA LYS A 104 5.60 -9.87 7.95
C LYS A 104 4.26 -10.02 8.66
N PHE A 105 3.29 -10.70 8.04
CA PHE A 105 1.91 -10.70 8.55
C PHE A 105 1.40 -12.06 9.02
N LYS A 106 2.17 -13.15 8.84
CA LYS A 106 1.76 -14.55 9.10
C LYS A 106 1.12 -14.80 10.47
N SER A 107 1.52 -14.10 11.53
CA SER A 107 0.93 -14.25 12.86
C SER A 107 -0.42 -13.53 13.05
N SER A 108 -0.81 -12.71 12.07
CA SER A 108 -1.98 -11.82 12.09
C SER A 108 -2.86 -11.98 10.85
N ASP A 109 -2.66 -13.03 10.04
CA ASP A 109 -3.39 -13.25 8.78
C ASP A 109 -4.90 -13.22 8.97
N VAL A 110 -5.42 -13.90 10.01
CA VAL A 110 -6.87 -13.95 10.29
C VAL A 110 -7.42 -12.55 10.56
N GLU A 111 -6.76 -11.80 11.43
CA GLU A 111 -7.19 -10.45 11.82
C GLU A 111 -7.13 -9.48 10.63
N ILE A 112 -6.11 -9.58 9.80
CA ILE A 112 -5.95 -8.73 8.60
C ILE A 112 -6.98 -9.10 7.54
N LEU A 113 -7.29 -10.39 7.35
CA LEU A 113 -8.35 -10.82 6.44
C LEU A 113 -9.71 -10.32 6.93
N GLU A 114 -10.00 -10.40 8.23
CA GLU A 114 -11.22 -9.82 8.83
C GLU A 114 -11.30 -8.31 8.61
N ARG A 115 -10.21 -7.58 8.86
CA ARG A 115 -10.12 -6.14 8.57
C ARG A 115 -10.30 -5.83 7.09
N SER A 116 -9.71 -6.63 6.20
CA SER A 116 -9.85 -6.51 4.75
C SER A 116 -11.30 -6.65 4.30
N GLN A 117 -12.03 -7.64 4.84
CA GLN A 117 -13.46 -7.80 4.57
C GLN A 117 -14.28 -6.65 5.14
N LYS A 118 -13.93 -6.17 6.34
CA LYS A 118 -14.60 -5.01 6.94
C LYS A 118 -14.45 -3.76 6.07
N VAL A 119 -13.23 -3.43 5.64
CA VAL A 119 -12.95 -2.28 4.75
C VAL A 119 -13.76 -2.39 3.46
N TRP A 120 -13.78 -3.57 2.83
CA TRP A 120 -14.58 -3.79 1.63
C TRP A 120 -16.07 -3.52 1.87
N ASN A 121 -16.64 -4.12 2.92
CA ASN A 121 -18.07 -3.99 3.22
C ASN A 121 -18.46 -2.55 3.58
N ASP A 122 -17.61 -1.87 4.36
CA ASP A 122 -17.81 -0.46 4.69
C ASP A 122 -17.82 0.39 3.41
N CYS A 123 -16.89 0.16 2.48
CA CYS A 123 -16.89 0.86 1.19
C CYS A 123 -18.11 0.55 0.33
N VAL A 124 -18.56 -0.71 0.21
CA VAL A 124 -19.80 -1.05 -0.52
C VAL A 124 -21.01 -0.30 0.04
N VAL A 125 -21.09 -0.18 1.36
CA VAL A 125 -22.15 0.60 2.04
C VAL A 125 -22.03 2.08 1.68
N THR A 126 -20.83 2.67 1.77
CA THR A 126 -20.58 4.07 1.41
C THR A 126 -21.00 4.37 -0.03
N VAL A 127 -20.52 3.60 -1.01
CA VAL A 127 -20.89 3.77 -2.43
C VAL A 127 -22.39 3.62 -2.64
N SER A 128 -23.02 2.62 -2.00
CA SER A 128 -24.46 2.38 -2.12
C SER A 128 -25.30 3.53 -1.54
N LEU A 129 -24.89 4.09 -0.38
CA LEU A 129 -25.56 5.25 0.20
C LEU A 129 -25.35 6.51 -0.65
N GLY A 130 -24.13 6.75 -1.14
CA GLY A 130 -23.84 7.86 -2.04
C GLY A 130 -24.71 7.82 -3.30
N LEU A 131 -24.93 6.63 -3.87
CA LEU A 131 -25.85 6.42 -4.99
C LEU A 131 -27.31 6.68 -4.62
N MET A 132 -27.79 6.26 -3.44
CA MET A 132 -29.16 6.52 -2.98
C MET A 132 -29.42 8.02 -2.75
N VAL A 133 -28.44 8.75 -2.22
CA VAL A 133 -28.52 10.21 -2.05
C VAL A 133 -28.54 10.91 -3.42
N LYS A 134 -27.65 10.53 -4.34
CA LYS A 134 -27.59 11.10 -5.70
C LYS A 134 -28.85 10.81 -6.52
N THR A 135 -29.51 9.66 -6.31
CA THR A 135 -30.72 9.26 -7.04
C THR A 135 -32.04 9.72 -6.40
N GLY A 136 -32.00 10.39 -5.24
CA GLY A 136 -33.18 11.03 -4.64
C GLY A 136 -34.27 10.07 -4.15
N VAL A 137 -33.94 8.81 -3.84
CA VAL A 137 -34.92 7.85 -3.29
C VAL A 137 -35.00 8.03 -1.76
N SER A 138 -35.65 9.12 -1.33
CA SER A 138 -35.92 9.34 0.09
C SER A 138 -37.25 8.69 0.47
N ARG A 139 -37.20 7.61 1.28
CA ARG A 139 -38.38 7.17 2.03
C ARG A 139 -38.43 8.00 3.31
N GLU A 140 -39.43 8.86 3.41
CA GLU A 140 -39.78 9.53 4.66
C GLU A 140 -40.05 8.47 5.74
N ILE A 141 -39.28 8.49 6.83
CA ILE A 141 -39.58 7.77 8.07
C ILE A 141 -39.77 8.81 9.18
N PRO A 142 -40.81 8.70 10.03
CA PRO A 142 -41.11 9.72 11.04
C PRO A 142 -40.05 9.74 12.14
N GLU A 143 -39.66 10.94 12.53
CA GLU A 143 -38.76 11.24 13.64
C GLU A 143 -39.22 10.60 14.94
N ALA A 144 -38.33 9.83 15.59
CA ALA A 144 -38.37 9.66 17.03
C ALA A 144 -36.97 9.36 17.60
N SER A 145 -36.61 10.17 18.59
CA SER A 145 -35.54 10.02 19.57
C SER A 145 -34.15 10.50 19.15
N GLY A 146 -33.86 11.74 19.54
CA GLY A 146 -32.60 12.44 19.36
C GLY A 146 -31.36 11.68 19.80
N ARG A 147 -30.32 11.82 18.98
CA ARG A 147 -28.99 12.20 19.44
C ARG A 147 -28.53 13.35 18.58
N ILE A 148 -28.11 14.42 19.24
CA ILE A 148 -27.36 15.50 18.62
C ILE A 148 -26.04 14.87 18.16
N TYR A 149 -25.95 14.56 16.88
CA TYR A 149 -24.66 14.39 16.22
C TYR A 149 -24.30 15.77 15.70
N ASP A 150 -23.28 16.39 16.30
CA ASP A 150 -22.64 17.55 15.70
C ASP A 150 -22.20 17.15 14.29
N GLU A 151 -22.90 17.71 13.32
CA GLU A 151 -22.59 17.71 11.90
C GLU A 151 -21.26 18.45 11.72
N LYS A 152 -20.16 17.71 11.87
CA LYS A 152 -18.85 18.23 11.51
C LYS A 152 -18.78 18.16 9.99
N ASN A 153 -18.87 19.32 9.37
CA ASN A 153 -18.54 19.54 7.97
C ASN A 153 -17.10 19.09 7.73
N ASP A 154 -16.91 17.82 7.39
CA ASP A 154 -15.62 17.25 6.98
C ASP A 154 -15.45 17.54 5.48
N ALA A 155 -15.30 18.83 5.17
CA ALA A 155 -14.53 19.20 4.00
C ALA A 155 -13.14 18.58 4.17
N GLU A 156 -12.67 17.86 3.14
CA GLU A 156 -11.32 17.35 3.01
C GLU A 156 -10.34 18.39 3.57
N ARG A 157 -9.66 18.08 4.68
CA ARG A 157 -8.76 19.07 5.29
C ARG A 157 -7.67 19.31 4.24
N PRO A 158 -7.51 20.54 3.73
CA PRO A 158 -6.45 20.82 2.79
C PRO A 158 -5.12 20.35 3.39
N LEU A 159 -4.34 19.59 2.60
CA LEU A 159 -3.00 19.19 3.01
C LEU A 159 -2.26 20.45 3.44
N SER A 160 -1.63 20.38 4.60
CA SER A 160 -0.71 21.45 4.97
C SER A 160 0.43 21.51 3.94
N SER A 161 1.01 22.69 3.77
CA SER A 161 2.19 22.86 2.91
C SER A 161 3.35 21.91 3.27
N TYR A 162 3.38 21.43 4.52
CA TYR A 162 4.34 20.42 4.95
C TYR A 162 3.99 19.01 4.46
N GLU A 163 2.71 18.64 4.46
CA GLU A 163 2.27 17.33 3.95
C GLU A 163 2.44 17.23 2.42
N GLU A 164 2.18 18.30 1.67
CA GLU A 164 2.48 18.36 0.22
C GLU A 164 3.99 18.21 -0.05
N TYR A 165 4.84 18.87 0.75
CA TYR A 165 6.29 18.70 0.68
C TYR A 165 6.69 17.23 0.89
N LEU A 166 6.13 16.56 1.90
CA LEU A 166 6.42 15.15 2.17
C LEU A 166 5.90 14.21 1.08
N GLN A 167 4.77 14.54 0.44
CA GLN A 167 4.29 13.81 -0.72
C GLN A 167 5.26 13.92 -1.90
N HIS A 168 5.78 15.12 -2.19
CA HIS A 168 6.81 15.31 -3.21
C HIS A 168 8.11 14.55 -2.89
N CYS A 169 8.49 14.46 -1.61
CA CYS A 169 9.60 13.61 -1.19
C CYS A 169 9.33 12.12 -1.50
N ALA A 170 8.16 11.62 -1.13
CA ALA A 170 7.79 10.22 -1.31
C ALA A 170 7.66 9.83 -2.79
N ALA A 171 7.14 10.73 -3.62
CA ALA A 171 6.93 10.49 -5.05
C ALA A 171 8.22 10.14 -5.80
N LYS A 172 9.38 10.63 -5.34
CA LYS A 172 10.70 10.33 -5.93
C LYS A 172 11.12 8.86 -5.77
N LEU A 173 10.51 8.14 -4.83
CA LEU A 173 10.75 6.70 -4.59
C LEU A 173 9.79 5.80 -5.40
N TYR A 174 8.82 6.38 -6.11
CA TYR A 174 7.91 5.64 -6.98
C TYR A 174 8.64 5.14 -8.24
N PRO A 175 8.27 3.97 -8.80
CA PRO A 175 7.30 3.00 -8.26
C PRO A 175 7.85 2.03 -7.22
N ASN A 176 9.15 1.73 -7.25
CA ASN A 176 9.64 0.46 -6.70
C ASN A 176 10.42 0.57 -5.38
N CYS A 177 10.78 1.77 -4.93
CA CYS A 177 11.71 1.91 -3.80
C CYS A 177 11.04 2.27 -2.48
N GLY A 178 9.84 2.87 -2.52
CA GLY A 178 9.13 3.30 -1.31
C GLY A 178 8.87 2.16 -0.33
N SER A 179 8.36 1.02 -0.81
CA SER A 179 8.03 -0.14 0.03
C SER A 179 9.26 -0.82 0.62
N ASN A 180 10.35 -0.94 -0.14
CA ASN A 180 11.60 -1.55 0.31
C ASN A 180 12.30 -0.70 1.38
N ILE A 181 12.44 0.61 1.15
CA ILE A 181 13.06 1.54 2.12
C ILE A 181 12.21 1.65 3.39
N PHE A 182 10.89 1.83 3.25
CA PHE A 182 9.98 1.85 4.39
C PHE A 182 10.11 0.56 5.22
N SER A 183 10.20 -0.58 4.55
CA SER A 183 10.36 -1.87 5.19
C SER A 183 11.66 -2.03 5.96
N ALA A 184 12.77 -1.62 5.37
CA ALA A 184 14.09 -1.64 6.01
C ALA A 184 14.10 -0.77 7.28
N ILE A 185 13.51 0.41 7.23
CA ILE A 185 13.52 1.36 8.35
C ILE A 185 12.56 0.96 9.48
N PHE A 186 11.31 0.65 9.14
CA PHE A 186 10.25 0.48 10.14
C PHE A 186 10.16 -0.96 10.65
N PHE A 187 10.50 -1.95 9.82
CA PHE A 187 10.47 -3.38 10.19
C PHE A 187 11.84 -4.02 10.35
N GLY A 188 12.89 -3.53 9.67
CA GLY A 188 14.26 -3.99 9.88
C GLY A 188 14.51 -5.41 9.42
N ASN A 189 13.71 -5.88 8.45
CA ASN A 189 13.76 -7.24 7.92
C ASN A 189 13.97 -7.30 6.41
N GLU A 190 14.27 -6.16 5.80
CA GLU A 190 14.68 -6.05 4.41
C GLU A 190 15.95 -5.24 4.31
N THR A 191 16.79 -5.59 3.34
CA THR A 191 17.93 -4.79 2.90
C THR A 191 17.48 -3.87 1.78
N VAL A 192 17.98 -2.64 1.74
CA VAL A 192 17.72 -1.72 0.62
C VAL A 192 18.56 -2.16 -0.58
N THR A 193 17.95 -2.22 -1.76
CA THR A 193 18.64 -2.59 -3.01
C THR A 193 19.58 -1.46 -3.47
N CYS A 194 20.58 -1.76 -4.30
CA CYS A 194 21.49 -0.76 -4.86
C CYS A 194 20.72 0.34 -5.61
N ASP A 195 19.84 -0.02 -6.53
CA ASP A 195 19.01 0.92 -7.29
C ASP A 195 18.17 1.83 -6.37
N CYS A 196 17.66 1.29 -5.26
CA CYS A 196 16.90 2.08 -4.30
C CYS A 196 17.79 2.93 -3.39
N CYS A 197 19.03 2.53 -3.14
CA CYS A 197 20.03 3.37 -2.47
C CYS A 197 20.41 4.57 -3.34
N GLU A 198 20.66 4.36 -4.65
CA GLU A 198 20.94 5.44 -5.59
C GLU A 198 19.81 6.48 -5.58
N LYS A 199 18.55 6.03 -5.73
CA LYS A 199 17.38 6.93 -5.67
C LYS A 199 17.23 7.64 -4.32
N LEU A 200 17.44 6.92 -3.22
CA LEU A 200 17.35 7.52 -1.88
C LEU A 200 18.38 8.63 -1.69
N VAL A 201 19.61 8.42 -2.14
CA VAL A 201 20.71 9.39 -1.97
C VAL A 201 20.58 10.54 -2.96
N ASN A 202 20.39 10.24 -4.25
CA ASN A 202 20.49 11.22 -5.33
C ASN A 202 19.17 11.96 -5.60
N ASP A 203 18.03 11.26 -5.58
CA ASP A 203 16.74 11.87 -5.90
C ASP A 203 16.09 12.46 -4.65
N VAL A 204 15.95 11.64 -3.59
CA VAL A 204 15.24 12.01 -2.36
C VAL A 204 16.07 12.96 -1.51
N GLY A 205 17.29 12.57 -1.18
CA GLY A 205 18.20 13.33 -0.34
C GLY A 205 17.89 13.23 1.16
N LYS A 206 18.90 13.53 1.99
CA LYS A 206 18.86 13.25 3.45
C LYS A 206 17.69 13.93 4.14
N ARG A 207 17.42 15.18 3.77
CA ARG A 207 16.38 15.98 4.41
C ARG A 207 15.00 15.39 4.20
N CYS A 208 14.65 15.02 2.96
CA CYS A 208 13.37 14.37 2.67
C CYS A 208 13.25 13.04 3.44
N HIS A 209 14.31 12.22 3.44
CA HIS A 209 14.35 10.95 4.17
C HIS A 209 14.08 11.13 5.67
N ASP A 210 14.83 12.04 6.31
CA ASP A 210 14.69 12.32 7.74
C ASP A 210 13.28 12.86 8.07
N ASP A 211 12.77 13.79 7.26
CA ASP A 211 11.49 14.46 7.49
C ASP A 211 10.30 13.50 7.31
N MET A 212 10.31 12.67 6.26
CA MET A 212 9.31 11.62 6.05
C MET A 212 9.31 10.63 7.22
N THR A 213 10.49 10.18 7.67
CA THR A 213 10.60 9.25 8.80
C THR A 213 10.05 9.86 10.09
N LYS A 214 10.44 11.10 10.41
CA LYS A 214 9.98 11.83 11.60
C LYS A 214 8.47 12.08 11.57
N PHE A 215 7.90 12.37 10.41
CA PHE A 215 6.46 12.55 10.24
C PHE A 215 5.70 11.26 10.55
N ILE A 216 6.13 10.13 9.97
CA ILE A 216 5.51 8.82 10.23
C ILE A 216 5.62 8.45 11.72
N LEU A 217 6.74 8.78 12.38
CA LEU A 217 6.96 8.57 13.81
C LEU A 217 6.05 9.39 14.74
N GLN A 218 5.28 10.34 14.23
CA GLN A 218 4.24 11.01 15.01
C GLN A 218 3.04 10.09 15.26
N ARG A 219 2.89 9.01 14.48
CA ARG A 219 1.79 8.05 14.65
C ARG A 219 1.94 7.26 15.97
N PRO A 220 0.84 7.04 16.71
CA PRO A 220 0.87 6.31 17.99
C PRO A 220 1.52 4.93 17.91
N ASP A 221 1.33 4.23 16.79
CA ASP A 221 1.78 2.84 16.56
C ASP A 221 3.30 2.68 16.65
N TYR A 222 4.06 3.75 16.43
CA TYR A 222 5.53 3.72 16.45
C TYR A 222 6.13 4.28 17.73
N ARG A 223 5.32 4.76 18.68
CA ARG A 223 5.79 5.50 19.87
C ARG A 223 6.76 4.69 20.73
N THR A 224 6.49 3.39 20.90
CA THR A 224 7.31 2.49 21.73
C THR A 224 8.62 2.08 21.06
N LYS A 225 8.70 2.13 19.72
CA LYS A 225 9.87 1.73 18.93
C LYS A 225 10.59 2.91 18.27
N LYS A 226 10.20 4.15 18.62
CA LYS A 226 10.66 5.38 17.96
C LYS A 226 12.18 5.46 17.81
N ASN A 227 12.93 5.24 18.89
CA ASN A 227 14.39 5.33 18.85
C ASN A 227 15.01 4.23 17.98
N GLN A 228 14.47 3.01 18.03
CA GLN A 228 14.94 1.91 17.19
C GLN A 228 14.68 2.16 15.69
N ILE A 229 13.54 2.77 15.36
CA ILE A 229 13.21 3.17 13.98
C ILE A 229 14.16 4.27 13.52
N LEU A 230 14.42 5.30 14.34
CA LEU A 230 15.38 6.35 14.00
C LEU A 230 16.79 5.80 13.77
N CYS A 231 17.29 4.93 14.66
CA CYS A 231 18.60 4.32 14.47
C CYS A 231 18.68 3.50 13.16
N ARG A 232 17.63 2.77 12.82
CA ARG A 232 17.56 2.04 11.53
C ARG A 232 17.50 2.99 10.33
N SER A 233 16.74 4.07 10.45
CA SER A 233 16.66 5.12 9.42
C SER A 233 18.02 5.74 9.12
N ASP A 234 18.80 6.02 10.17
CA ASP A 234 20.15 6.56 10.03
C ASP A 234 21.11 5.53 9.45
N SER A 235 21.01 4.25 9.86
CA SER A 235 21.82 3.16 9.29
C SER A 235 21.55 3.03 7.78
N VAL A 236 20.29 2.91 7.38
CA VAL A 236 19.90 2.79 5.96
C VAL A 236 20.44 3.96 5.14
N TRP A 237 20.34 5.18 5.66
CA TRP A 237 20.90 6.35 4.99
C TRP A 237 22.42 6.24 4.81
N ASN A 238 23.15 5.93 5.89
CA ASN A 238 24.61 5.88 5.87
C ASN A 238 25.14 4.74 5.00
N ASP A 239 24.48 3.58 5.02
CA ASP A 239 24.81 2.44 4.18
C ASP A 239 24.66 2.80 2.70
N CYS A 240 23.51 3.37 2.32
CA CYS A 240 23.28 3.82 0.95
C CYS A 240 24.25 4.94 0.54
N PHE A 241 24.47 5.93 1.41
CA PHE A 241 25.38 7.05 1.13
C PHE A 241 26.81 6.57 0.87
N SER A 242 27.27 5.56 1.62
CA SER A 242 28.60 4.98 1.48
C SER A 242 28.76 4.18 0.19
N LEU A 243 27.69 3.56 -0.31
CA LEU A 243 27.68 2.87 -1.61
C LEU A 243 27.81 3.87 -2.77
N GLU A 244 27.08 4.98 -2.70
CA GLU A 244 27.08 6.01 -3.75
C GLU A 244 28.30 6.93 -3.70
N ASN A 245 28.91 7.07 -2.53
CA ASN A 245 30.09 7.92 -2.31
C ASN A 245 31.22 7.11 -1.67
N PRO A 246 31.80 6.12 -2.40
CA PRO A 246 32.85 5.31 -1.86
C PRO A 246 34.06 6.19 -1.51
N PRO A 247 34.73 5.96 -0.37
CA PRO A 247 35.94 6.69 -0.04
C PRO A 247 36.98 6.49 -1.15
N LEU A 248 37.61 7.58 -1.58
CA LEU A 248 38.67 7.55 -2.59
C LEU A 248 39.76 6.58 -2.13
N GLN A 249 39.96 5.49 -2.89
CA GLN A 249 41.09 4.60 -2.62
C GLN A 249 42.39 5.36 -2.89
N PRO A 250 43.43 5.18 -2.05
CA PRO A 250 44.76 5.66 -2.39
C PRO A 250 45.18 5.04 -3.72
N ILE A 251 45.51 5.88 -4.70
CA ILE A 251 46.09 5.44 -5.98
C ILE A 251 47.32 4.60 -5.65
N ALA A 252 47.25 3.29 -5.89
CA ALA A 252 48.40 2.42 -5.76
C ALA A 252 49.50 2.96 -6.68
N ALA A 253 50.65 3.31 -6.10
CA ALA A 253 51.83 3.71 -6.86
C ALA A 253 52.18 2.59 -7.87
N PRO A 254 52.59 2.94 -9.10
CA PRO A 254 52.93 1.94 -10.10
C PRO A 254 54.11 1.10 -9.58
N PHE A 255 53.88 -0.21 -9.45
CA PHE A 255 54.93 -1.19 -9.20
C PHE A 255 55.92 -1.13 -10.37
N SER A 256 57.14 -0.66 -10.13
CA SER A 256 58.23 -0.83 -11.07
C SER A 256 58.74 -2.27 -10.97
N ASP A 257 58.49 -3.06 -12.00
CA ASP A 257 59.20 -4.31 -12.22
C ASP A 257 60.69 -3.99 -12.46
N SER A 258 61.56 -4.49 -11.58
CA SER A 258 62.95 -4.76 -11.95
C SER A 258 63.33 -6.13 -11.41
N VAL A 259 63.16 -7.12 -12.28
CA VAL A 259 63.78 -8.44 -12.21
C VAL A 259 65.30 -8.25 -12.25
N ALA A 260 65.99 -8.69 -11.19
CA ALA A 260 67.43 -8.98 -11.25
C ALA A 260 67.62 -10.47 -10.98
N LEU A 261 67.75 -11.19 -12.08
CA LEU A 261 68.25 -12.55 -12.18
C LEU A 261 69.74 -12.55 -11.81
N GLN A 262 70.15 -13.32 -10.81
CA GLN A 262 71.50 -13.90 -10.82
C GLN A 262 71.49 -15.25 -10.12
N SER A 263 71.36 -16.29 -10.93
CA SER A 263 71.63 -17.68 -10.63
C SER A 263 73.12 -17.91 -10.35
N ASP A 264 73.37 -18.80 -9.41
CA ASP A 264 74.66 -19.41 -9.10
C ASP A 264 75.42 -19.91 -10.34
N LEU A 265 76.74 -19.70 -10.35
CA LEU A 265 77.67 -20.49 -11.16
C LEU A 265 79.04 -20.63 -10.45
N PHE A 266 79.24 -21.81 -9.87
CA PHE A 266 80.48 -22.63 -9.77
C PHE A 266 81.78 -22.10 -9.11
N MET A 267 82.28 -23.00 -8.23
CA MET A 267 83.61 -23.17 -7.61
C MET A 267 83.88 -22.48 -6.28
#